data_AF-A0A9N9P7U0-F1
#
_entry.id   AF-A0A9N9P7U0-F1
#
_cell.length_a   1.000
_cell.length_b   1.000
_cell.length_c   1.000
_cell.angle_alpha   90.00
_cell.angle_beta   90.00
_cell.angle_gamma   90.00
#
_symmetry.space_group_name_H-M   'P 1'
#
loop_
_entity.id
_entity.type
_entity.pdbx_description
1 polymer ?
#
loop_
_entity_poly.entity_id
_entity_poly.type
_entity_poly.pdbx_seq_one_letter_code
_entity_poly.pdbx_strand_id
1 'polypeptide(L)'
;VLNAVENREFDYDGYYLKGIYNEEEYLPKKYHLEGLNSDSYSYRNQMLYEKADGILILITSKFDFDYEKNFDGLNEKTRITINLKDNPEQTEQNKDQINTWIKNNKIKKLLIVGSHEDE
;
A
#
# COMPACT_ATOMS: atom_id res chain seq x y z
N VAL A 1 -6.95 -4.20 3.41
CA VAL A 1 -7.16 -3.28 2.25
C VAL A 1 -7.98 -3.92 1.14
N LEU A 2 -7.55 -5.05 0.55
CA LEU A 2 -8.23 -5.66 -0.61
C LEU A 2 -9.72 -5.97 -0.39
N ASN A 3 -10.13 -6.46 0.78
CA ASN A 3 -11.55 -6.61 1.14
C ASN A 3 -12.36 -5.31 0.98
N ALA A 4 -11.79 -4.16 1.37
CA ALA A 4 -12.47 -2.86 1.30
C ALA A 4 -12.59 -2.35 -0.14
N VAL A 5 -11.61 -2.70 -0.99
CA VAL A 5 -11.61 -2.38 -2.43
C VAL A 5 -12.70 -3.18 -3.13
N GLU A 6 -12.76 -4.50 -2.88
CA GLU A 6 -13.78 -5.40 -3.43
C GLU A 6 -15.20 -4.97 -3.03
N ASN A 7 -15.43 -4.71 -1.74
CA ASN A 7 -16.74 -4.27 -1.24
C ASN A 7 -17.23 -2.93 -1.79
N ARG A 8 -16.32 -2.11 -2.33
CA ARG A 8 -16.63 -0.77 -2.86
C ARG A 8 -16.53 -0.69 -4.39
N GLU A 9 -16.33 -1.83 -5.06
CA GLU A 9 -16.23 -1.94 -6.51
C GLU A 9 -15.18 -1.00 -7.12
N PHE A 10 -14.08 -0.78 -6.40
CA PHE A 10 -12.93 -0.07 -6.96
C PHE A 10 -12.17 -0.97 -7.92
N ASP A 11 -11.68 -0.39 -9.01
CA ASP A 11 -10.70 -1.06 -9.87
C ASP A 11 -9.38 -1.22 -9.11
N TYR A 12 -8.76 -2.40 -9.23
CA TYR A 12 -7.51 -2.70 -8.56
C TYR A 12 -6.64 -3.65 -9.37
N ASP A 13 -5.33 -3.39 -9.28
CA ASP A 13 -4.28 -4.27 -9.75
C ASP A 13 -3.29 -4.52 -8.61
N GLY A 14 -2.43 -5.51 -8.80
CA GLY A 14 -1.40 -5.81 -7.83
C GLY A 14 -0.63 -7.07 -8.19
N TYR A 15 0.40 -7.32 -7.41
CA TYR A 15 1.33 -8.42 -7.63
C TYR A 15 1.40 -9.31 -6.40
N TYR A 16 1.53 -10.62 -6.62
CA TYR A 16 1.89 -11.59 -5.59
C TYR A 16 3.13 -12.39 -6.01
N LEU A 17 3.88 -12.94 -5.06
CA LEU A 17 5.06 -13.76 -5.34
C LEU A 17 4.65 -15.22 -5.57
N LYS A 18 4.91 -15.79 -6.74
CA LYS A 18 4.61 -17.20 -7.04
C LYS A 18 5.58 -18.13 -6.30
N GLY A 19 5.05 -19.23 -5.76
CA GLY A 19 5.87 -20.28 -5.15
C GLY A 19 6.31 -19.99 -3.71
N ILE A 20 5.90 -18.86 -3.13
CA ILE A 20 6.00 -18.63 -1.69
C ILE A 20 4.74 -19.20 -1.03
N TYR A 21 4.90 -20.29 -0.27
CA TYR A 21 3.83 -20.89 0.53
C TYR A 21 3.57 -20.05 1.79
N ASN A 22 2.86 -18.95 1.63
CA ASN A 22 2.34 -18.11 2.70
C ASN A 22 0.89 -17.69 2.37
N GLU A 23 0.36 -16.71 3.10
CA GLU A 23 -0.99 -16.17 2.85
C GLU A 23 -1.19 -15.68 1.40
N GLU A 24 -0.11 -15.39 0.65
CA GLU A 24 -0.17 -14.97 -0.75
C GLU A 24 -0.64 -16.06 -1.71
N GLU A 25 -0.62 -17.34 -1.33
CA GLU A 25 -1.13 -18.43 -2.19
C GLU A 25 -2.68 -18.40 -2.30
N TYR A 26 -3.35 -17.80 -1.31
CA TYR A 26 -4.81 -17.67 -1.28
C TYR A 26 -5.30 -16.35 -1.87
N LEU A 27 -4.45 -15.31 -1.88
CA LEU A 27 -4.77 -14.02 -2.49
C LEU A 27 -5.21 -14.13 -3.96
N PRO A 28 -4.54 -14.88 -4.86
CA PRO A 28 -4.96 -14.97 -6.27
C PRO A 28 -6.28 -15.71 -6.49
N LYS A 29 -6.74 -16.50 -5.51
CA LYS A 29 -8.05 -17.17 -5.59
C LYS A 29 -9.21 -16.21 -5.34
N LYS A 30 -8.97 -15.18 -4.53
CA LYS A 30 -9.98 -14.19 -4.14
C LYS A 30 -9.85 -12.88 -4.91
N TYR A 31 -8.62 -12.48 -5.24
CA TYR A 31 -8.29 -11.21 -5.87
C TYR A 31 -7.58 -11.46 -7.19
N HIS A 32 -7.92 -10.71 -8.24
CA HIS A 32 -7.32 -10.86 -9.57
C HIS A 32 -5.91 -10.23 -9.66
N LEU A 33 -4.97 -10.73 -8.84
CA LEU A 33 -3.59 -10.25 -8.78
C LEU A 33 -2.67 -10.99 -9.77
N GLU A 34 -1.67 -10.30 -10.31
CA GLU A 34 -0.69 -10.86 -11.23
C GLU A 34 0.45 -11.53 -10.47
N GLY A 35 0.75 -12.79 -10.79
CA GLY A 35 1.80 -13.52 -10.08
C GLY A 35 3.18 -13.38 -10.70
N LEU A 36 4.12 -12.87 -9.93
CA LEU A 36 5.52 -12.69 -10.31
C LEU A 36 6.31 -13.98 -10.10
N ASN A 37 7.13 -14.36 -11.08
CA ASN A 37 8.06 -15.49 -10.96
C ASN A 37 9.36 -15.04 -10.28
N SER A 38 9.25 -14.64 -9.02
CA SER A 38 10.34 -14.13 -8.18
C SER A 38 9.98 -14.41 -6.72
N ASP A 39 10.97 -14.54 -5.86
CA ASP A 39 10.85 -14.63 -4.41
C ASP A 39 11.23 -13.32 -3.70
N SER A 40 11.55 -12.27 -4.46
CA SER A 40 11.99 -10.99 -3.91
C SER A 40 10.84 -10.03 -3.65
N TYR A 41 10.53 -9.82 -2.37
CA TYR A 41 9.61 -8.76 -1.92
C TYR A 41 10.02 -7.37 -2.41
N SER A 42 11.33 -7.08 -2.45
CA SER A 42 11.86 -5.82 -2.98
C SER A 42 11.50 -5.63 -4.46
N TYR A 43 11.64 -6.68 -5.27
CA TYR A 43 11.27 -6.62 -6.69
C TYR A 43 9.77 -6.39 -6.90
N ARG A 44 8.92 -7.12 -6.15
CA ARG A 44 7.46 -6.89 -6.21
C ARG A 44 7.09 -5.47 -5.81
N ASN A 45 7.67 -4.97 -4.72
CA ASN A 45 7.38 -3.62 -4.25
C ASN A 45 7.82 -2.56 -5.26
N GLN A 46 8.98 -2.73 -5.91
CA GLN A 46 9.41 -1.86 -7.00
C GLN A 46 8.40 -1.83 -8.15
N MET A 47 7.92 -3.00 -8.61
CA MET A 47 6.90 -3.09 -9.67
C MET A 47 5.59 -2.38 -9.28
N LEU A 48 5.20 -2.43 -8.00
CA LEU A 48 4.05 -1.69 -7.48
C LEU A 48 4.30 -0.18 -7.47
N TYR A 49 5.51 0.26 -7.11
CA TYR A 49 5.88 1.69 -7.09
C TYR A 49 5.86 2.31 -8.49
N GLU A 50 6.40 1.60 -9.49
CA GLU A 50 6.45 2.09 -10.87
C GLU A 50 5.06 2.25 -11.50
N LYS A 51 4.05 1.54 -11.00
CA LYS A 51 2.65 1.61 -11.47
C LYS A 51 1.79 2.66 -10.76
N ALA A 52 2.23 3.16 -9.60
CA ALA A 52 1.43 4.05 -8.78
C ALA A 52 1.69 5.52 -9.13
N ASP A 53 0.64 6.33 -9.19
CA ASP A 53 0.79 7.79 -9.26
C ASP A 53 1.20 8.36 -7.90
N GLY A 54 0.78 7.69 -6.82
CA GLY A 54 1.06 8.09 -5.45
C GLY A 54 1.04 6.92 -4.48
N ILE A 55 1.76 7.08 -3.38
CA ILE A 55 1.94 6.06 -2.35
C ILE A 55 1.42 6.61 -1.02
N LEU A 56 0.41 5.93 -0.46
CA LEU A 56 -0.10 6.16 0.89
C LEU A 56 0.50 5.11 1.82
N ILE A 57 1.21 5.58 2.84
CA ILE A 57 1.75 4.75 3.91
C ILE A 57 0.85 4.90 5.14
N LEU A 58 0.26 3.79 5.59
CA LEU A 58 -0.56 3.71 6.79
C LEU A 58 0.18 2.99 7.91
N ILE A 59 0.51 3.71 8.98
CA ILE A 59 1.17 3.14 10.16
C ILE A 59 0.10 2.83 11.20
N THR A 60 -0.24 1.54 11.37
CA THR A 60 -1.28 1.07 12.30
C THR A 60 -0.72 0.34 13.52
N SER A 61 0.52 -0.15 13.46
CA SER A 61 1.19 -0.89 14.54
C SER A 61 2.69 -0.51 14.66
N LYS A 62 3.45 -1.16 15.57
CA LYS A 62 4.92 -1.05 15.54
C LYS A 62 5.42 -1.52 14.18
N PHE A 63 6.36 -0.77 13.63
CA PHE A 63 6.75 -0.88 12.25
C PHE A 63 8.27 -1.10 12.21
N ASP A 64 8.69 -2.32 11.86
CA ASP A 64 10.11 -2.68 11.69
C ASP A 64 10.62 -2.48 10.24
N PHE A 65 9.81 -1.81 9.40
CA PHE A 65 10.18 -1.46 8.04
C PHE A 65 10.85 -0.08 8.00
N ASP A 66 12.11 -0.04 7.56
CA ASP A 66 12.84 1.21 7.33
C ASP A 66 12.30 1.90 6.07
N TYR A 67 11.30 2.77 6.28
CA TYR A 67 10.66 3.56 5.24
C TYR A 67 11.61 4.52 4.54
N GLU A 68 12.54 5.12 5.28
CA GLU A 68 13.45 6.10 4.72
C GLU A 68 14.35 5.44 3.68
N LYS A 69 14.81 4.22 3.95
CA LYS A 69 15.65 3.46 3.02
C LYS A 69 14.89 2.90 1.80
N ASN A 70 13.64 2.46 1.98
CA ASN A 70 12.86 1.80 0.92
C ASN A 70 12.09 2.79 0.03
N PHE A 71 11.86 4.00 0.51
CA PHE A 71 11.18 5.08 -0.21
C PHE A 71 12.08 6.31 -0.40
N ASP A 72 13.39 6.09 -0.32
CA ASP A 72 14.38 7.15 -0.54
C ASP A 72 14.21 7.72 -1.96
N GLY A 73 14.20 9.05 -2.07
CA GLY A 73 13.92 9.76 -3.32
C GLY A 73 12.45 10.01 -3.67
N LEU A 74 11.48 9.49 -2.90
CA LEU A 74 10.08 9.91 -3.04
C LEU A 74 9.82 11.22 -2.29
N ASN A 75 9.19 12.18 -2.96
CA ASN A 75 8.84 13.47 -2.37
C ASN A 75 7.37 13.53 -1.93
N GLU A 76 6.99 14.62 -1.26
CA GLU A 76 5.63 14.83 -0.73
C GLU A 76 4.53 14.89 -1.81
N LYS A 77 4.89 15.08 -3.09
CA LYS A 77 3.92 15.00 -4.19
C LYS A 77 3.55 13.57 -4.55
N THR A 78 4.49 12.65 -4.38
CA THR A 78 4.35 11.23 -4.74
C THR A 78 4.06 10.35 -3.53
N ARG A 79 4.25 10.85 -2.31
CA ARG A 79 4.09 10.08 -1.07
C ARG A 79 3.43 10.88 0.04
N ILE A 80 2.57 10.21 0.79
CA ILE A 80 2.05 10.70 2.08
C ILE A 80 2.09 9.58 3.12
N THR A 81 2.41 9.94 4.36
CA THR A 81 2.44 9.01 5.49
C THR A 81 1.40 9.45 6.53
N ILE A 82 0.57 8.51 6.98
CA ILE A 82 -0.46 8.72 8.00
C ILE A 82 -0.20 7.76 9.15
N ASN A 83 0.01 8.31 10.35
CA ASN A 83 0.22 7.54 11.57
C ASN A 83 -1.09 7.41 12.34
N LEU A 84 -1.74 6.25 12.20
CA LEU A 84 -2.99 5.91 12.89
C LEU A 84 -2.76 5.30 14.27
N LYS A 85 -1.58 4.72 14.51
CA LYS A 85 -1.22 4.06 15.77
C LYS A 85 -1.29 5.04 16.94
N ASP A 86 -0.68 6.22 16.79
CA ASP A 86 -0.52 7.16 17.91
C ASP A 86 -1.72 8.11 18.05
N ASN A 87 -2.58 8.22 17.02
CA ASN A 87 -3.68 9.18 16.96
C ASN A 87 -4.95 8.62 16.27
N PRO A 88 -5.54 7.52 16.77
CA PRO A 88 -6.72 6.90 16.15
C PRO A 88 -7.94 7.84 16.09
N GLU A 89 -8.05 8.78 17.02
CA GLU A 89 -9.16 9.74 17.08
C GLU A 89 -9.13 10.81 15.96
N GLN A 90 -7.99 10.98 15.27
CA GLN A 90 -7.84 11.95 14.18
C GLN A 90 -8.31 11.40 12.81
N THR A 91 -9.16 10.39 12.80
CA THR A 91 -9.59 9.69 11.58
C THR A 91 -10.15 10.64 10.50
N GLU A 92 -10.99 11.61 10.86
CA GLU A 92 -11.54 12.56 9.88
C GLU A 92 -10.49 13.54 9.35
N GLN A 93 -9.57 14.03 10.19
CA GLN A 93 -8.47 14.90 9.75
C GLN A 93 -7.52 14.15 8.80
N ASN A 94 -7.19 12.91 9.13
CA ASN A 94 -6.36 12.04 8.27
C ASN A 94 -7.02 11.81 6.91
N LYS A 95 -8.33 11.58 6.89
CA LYS A 95 -9.10 11.42 5.65
C LYS A 95 -9.10 12.71 4.81
N ASP A 96 -9.28 13.86 5.42
CA ASP A 96 -9.24 15.16 4.72
C ASP A 96 -7.85 15.44 4.15
N GLN A 97 -6.80 15.11 4.89
CA GLN A 97 -5.42 15.23 4.45
C GLN A 97 -5.15 14.33 3.23
N ILE A 98 -5.55 13.06 3.29
CA ILE A 98 -5.42 12.10 2.17
C ILE A 98 -6.18 12.62 0.94
N ASN A 99 -7.44 13.01 1.11
CA ASN A 99 -8.28 13.49 0.01
C ASN A 99 -7.72 14.76 -0.64
N THR A 100 -7.20 15.68 0.16
CA THR A 100 -6.58 16.91 -0.32
C THR A 100 -5.31 16.60 -1.11
N TRP A 101 -4.48 15.71 -0.58
CA TRP A 101 -3.25 15.27 -1.25
C TRP A 101 -3.53 14.57 -2.59
N ILE A 102 -4.50 13.64 -2.64
CA ILE A 102 -4.92 12.96 -3.88
C ILE A 102 -5.36 13.97 -4.93
N LYS A 103 -6.21 14.94 -4.55
CA LYS A 103 -6.73 15.96 -5.47
C LYS A 103 -5.63 16.89 -5.99
N ASN A 104 -4.78 17.40 -5.09
CA ASN A 104 -3.72 18.35 -5.45
C ASN A 104 -2.68 17.72 -6.38
N ASN A 105 -2.37 16.44 -6.18
CA ASN A 105 -1.37 15.72 -6.97
C ASN A 105 -1.98 14.92 -8.14
N LYS A 106 -3.31 14.97 -8.32
CA LYS A 106 -4.04 14.28 -9.40
C LYS A 106 -3.77 12.76 -9.44
N ILE A 107 -3.67 12.15 -8.26
CA ILE A 107 -3.41 10.72 -8.09
C ILE A 107 -4.63 9.93 -8.60
N LYS A 108 -4.43 9.02 -9.56
CA LYS A 108 -5.48 8.11 -10.07
C LYS A 108 -5.25 6.67 -9.65
N LYS A 109 -3.99 6.24 -9.61
CA LYS A 109 -3.55 4.96 -9.06
C LYS A 109 -2.83 5.17 -7.73
N LEU A 110 -3.46 4.71 -6.66
CA LEU A 110 -2.93 4.82 -5.30
C LEU A 110 -2.40 3.46 -4.84
N LEU A 111 -1.12 3.39 -4.51
CA LEU A 111 -0.58 2.26 -3.76
C LEU A 111 -0.75 2.50 -2.27
N ILE A 112 -1.31 1.53 -1.56
CA ILE A 112 -1.45 1.57 -0.10
C ILE A 112 -0.49 0.57 0.51
N VAL A 113 0.41 1.06 1.36
CA VAL A 113 1.39 0.26 2.11
C VAL A 113 1.05 0.36 3.60
N GLY A 114 1.08 -0.76 4.30
CA GLY A 114 0.80 -0.83 5.73
C GLY A 114 1.61 -1.93 6.40
N SER A 115 1.58 -1.98 7.73
CA SER A 115 2.35 -2.97 8.48
C SER A 115 1.70 -4.33 8.28
N HIS A 116 2.53 -5.36 8.22
CA HIS A 116 2.07 -6.68 8.62
C HIS A 116 1.91 -6.63 10.14
N GLU A 117 0.76 -7.05 10.67
CA GLU A 117 0.67 -7.31 12.10
C GLU A 117 1.54 -8.54 12.36
N ASP A 118 2.68 -8.36 13.02
CA ASP A 118 3.33 -9.47 13.70
C ASP A 118 2.39 -9.86 14.84
N GLU A 119 1.80 -11.06 14.76
CA GLU A 119 1.12 -11.71 15.90
C GLU A 119 2.08 -11.89 17.09
#